data_AF-A0A914M6X4-F1
#
_entry.id   AF-A0A914M6X4-F1
#
_cell.length_a   1.000
_cell.length_b   1.000
_cell.length_c   1.000
_cell.angle_alpha   90.00
_cell.angle_beta   90.00
_cell.angle_gamma   90.00
#
_symmetry.space_group_name_H-M   'P 1'
#
loop_
_entity.id
_entity.type
_entity.pdbx_description
1 polymer ?
#
loop_
_entity_poly.entity_id
_entity_poly.type
_entity_poly.pdbx_seq_one_letter_code
_entity_poly.pdbx_strand_id
1 'polypeptide(L)' 'MEVVEQNQTIDLTADKDGGVLKTIIKQGIDLNKHPRKGDTVFIHYTGTIKETGKKFDDSRARDQPFCCSLGRGHVN' A
#
# COMPACT_ATOMS: atom_id res chain seq x y z
N MET A 1 13.94 -10.73 23.32
CA MET A 1 14.00 -9.81 22.18
C MET A 1 12.56 -9.47 21.85
N GLU A 2 12.04 -8.37 22.40
CA GLU A 2 10.63 -7.99 22.24
C GLU A 2 10.43 -7.38 20.86
N VAL A 3 9.52 -7.96 20.08
CA VAL A 3 9.06 -7.38 18.82
C VAL A 3 7.98 -6.37 19.21
N VAL A 4 8.28 -5.08 19.10
CA VAL A 4 7.31 -4.02 19.38
C VAL A 4 6.29 -4.02 18.23
N GLU A 5 5.06 -4.45 18.51
CA GLU A 5 3.90 -4.26 17.62
C GLU A 5 3.60 -2.77 17.47
N GLN A 6 4.16 -2.12 16.45
CA GLN A 6 3.75 -0.76 16.09
C GLN A 6 2.62 -0.83 15.05
N ASN A 7 1.42 -1.19 15.51
CA ASN A 7 0.20 -1.16 14.71
C ASN A 7 -0.40 0.26 14.67
N GLN A 8 0.45 1.27 14.43
CA GLN A 8 0.03 2.67 14.40
C GLN A 8 -0.50 3.01 13.01
N THR A 9 -1.73 3.52 12.96
CA THR A 9 -2.30 4.13 11.75
C THR A 9 -1.75 5.55 11.61
N ILE A 10 -1.25 5.90 10.43
CA ILE A 10 -0.68 7.20 10.10
C ILE A 10 -1.49 7.82 8.96
N ASP A 11 -1.88 9.08 9.12
CA ASP A 11 -2.47 9.86 8.04
C ASP A 11 -1.36 10.43 7.14
N LEU A 12 -1.36 10.05 5.87
CA LEU A 12 -0.38 10.46 4.87
C LEU A 12 -0.78 11.71 4.09
N THR A 13 -1.99 12.23 4.30
CA THR A 13 -2.46 13.45 3.62
C THR A 13 -1.68 14.67 4.12
N ALA A 14 -1.55 15.66 3.24
CA ALA A 14 -0.89 16.92 3.57
C ALA A 14 -1.66 17.68 4.65
N ASP A 15 -2.98 17.73 4.53
CA ASP A 15 -3.86 18.51 5.38
C ASP A 15 -4.39 17.74 6.61
N LYS A 16 -4.00 16.47 6.76
CA LYS A 16 -4.47 15.57 7.84
C LYS A 16 -5.99 15.43 7.88
N ASP A 17 -6.58 15.25 6.70
CA ASP A 17 -8.02 15.17 6.50
C ASP A 17 -8.58 13.73 6.58
N GLY A 18 -7.72 12.74 6.79
CA GLY A 18 -8.10 11.33 6.84
C GLY A 18 -8.35 10.68 5.48
N GLY A 19 -8.04 11.34 4.36
CA GLY A 19 -8.27 10.80 3.01
C GLY A 19 -7.42 9.55 2.69
N VAL A 20 -6.21 9.45 3.23
CA VAL A 20 -5.30 8.30 3.05
C VAL A 20 -4.66 7.91 4.37
N LEU A 21 -5.14 6.82 4.95
CA LEU A 21 -4.64 6.24 6.20
C LEU A 21 -3.79 4.99 5.90
N LYS A 22 -2.62 4.89 6.53
CA LYS A 22 -1.68 3.77 6.35
C LYS A 22 -1.34 3.12 7.68
N THR A 23 -1.38 1.80 7.69
CA THR A 23 -0.84 0.97 8.78
C THR A 23 0.15 -0.03 8.18
N ILE A 24 1.30 -0.23 8.82
CA ILE A 24 2.28 -1.23 8.38
C ILE A 24 1.98 -2.54 9.10
N ILE A 25 1.45 -3.51 8.35
CA ILE A 25 1.12 -4.85 8.88
C ILE A 25 2.39 -5.71 9.01
N LYS A 26 3.34 -5.54 8.09
CA LYS A 26 4.63 -6.22 8.10
C LYS A 26 5.70 -5.31 7.54
N GLN A 27 6.81 -5.18 8.27
CA GLN A 27 7.96 -4.38 7.85
C GLN A 27 8.64 -4.98 6.61
N GLY A 28 9.19 -4.10 5.77
CA GLY A 28 10.04 -4.49 4.65
C GLY A 28 11.40 -5.02 5.13
N ILE A 29 12.12 -5.70 4.22
CA ILE A 29 13.45 -6.26 4.53
C ILE A 29 14.49 -5.15 4.69
N ASP A 30 14.48 -4.17 3.80
CA ASP A 30 15.37 -3.01 3.84
C ASP A 30 14.53 -1.74 4.04
N LEU A 31 14.62 -1.17 5.24
CA LEU A 31 13.86 0.00 5.64
C LEU A 31 14.37 1.30 5.01
N ASN A 32 15.57 1.30 4.43
CA ASN A 32 16.16 2.48 3.80
C ASN A 32 15.91 2.54 2.29
N LYS A 33 15.31 1.48 1.73
CA LYS A 33 15.02 1.38 0.30
C LYS A 33 13.55 1.66 0.04
N HIS A 34 13.30 2.82 -0.56
CA HIS A 34 11.97 3.24 -1.01
C HIS A 34 11.98 3.58 -2.49
N PRO A 35 10.90 3.24 -3.22
CA PRO A 35 10.81 3.55 -4.64
C PRO A 35 10.63 5.06 -4.83
N ARG A 36 11.18 5.59 -5.92
CA ARG A 36 11.23 7.01 -6.25
C ARG A 36 10.29 7.32 -7.41
N LYS A 37 10.01 8.61 -7.63
CA LYS A 37 9.25 9.06 -8.80
C LYS A 37 9.92 8.56 -10.07
N GLY A 38 9.14 7.92 -10.94
CA GLY A 38 9.61 7.32 -12.20
C GLY A 38 9.99 5.85 -12.10
N ASP A 39 10.22 5.30 -10.90
CA ASP A 39 10.52 3.88 -10.73
C ASP A 39 9.31 3.02 -11.12
N THR A 40 9.60 1.88 -11.73
CA THR A 40 8.60 0.84 -11.95
C THR A 40 8.47 -0.01 -10.68
N VAL A 41 7.26 -0.15 -10.18
CA VAL A 41 6.94 -0.98 -9.02
C VAL A 41 6.03 -2.13 -9.40
N PHE A 42 6.19 -3.26 -8.70
CA PHE A 42 5.39 -4.46 -8.84
C PHE A 42 4.71 -4.75 -7.50
N ILE A 43 3.38 -4.83 -7.49
CA ILE A 43 2.60 -4.88 -6.25
C ILE A 43 1.52 -5.95 -6.37
N HIS A 44 1.42 -6.79 -5.34
CA HIS A 44 0.21 -7.56 -5.10
C HIS A 44 -0.68 -6.88 -4.06
N TYR A 45 -1.88 -6.52 -4.48
CA TYR A 45 -2.90 -5.88 -3.66
C TYR A 45 -4.20 -6.69 -3.63
N THR A 46 -5.03 -6.34 -2.65
CA THR A 46 -6.44 -6.72 -2.54
C THR A 46 -7.25 -5.47 -2.20
N GLY A 47 -8.28 -5.18 -3.01
CA GLY A 47 -9.17 -4.04 -2.82
C GLY A 47 -10.51 -4.49 -2.24
N THR A 48 -10.97 -3.82 -1.18
CA THR A 48 -12.26 -4.08 -0.53
C THR A 48 -13.05 -2.79 -0.31
N ILE A 49 -14.38 -2.91 -0.29
CA ILE A 49 -15.28 -1.81 0.08
C ILE A 49 -15.44 -1.80 1.60
N LYS A 50 -15.09 -0.70 2.27
CA LYS A 50 -14.98 -0.63 3.74
C LYS A 50 -16.27 -1.00 4.44
N GLU A 51 -17.41 -0.54 3.94
CA GLU A 51 -18.73 -0.71 4.57
C GLU A 51 -19.18 -2.16 4.58
N THR A 52 -18.80 -2.93 3.55
CA THR A 52 -19.30 -4.30 3.34
C THR A 52 -18.22 -5.37 3.52
N GLY A 53 -16.95 -4.98 3.52
CA GLY A 53 -15.81 -5.90 3.41
C GLY A 53 -15.72 -6.61 2.05
N LYS A 54 -16.63 -6.35 1.10
CA LYS A 54 -16.67 -7.04 -0.18
C LYS A 54 -15.42 -6.73 -0.99
N LYS A 55 -14.73 -7.78 -1.41
CA LYS A 55 -13.60 -7.70 -2.34
C LYS A 55 -14.10 -7.29 -3.72
N PHE A 56 -13.52 -6.24 -4.29
CA PHE A 56 -13.80 -5.82 -5.67
C PHE A 56 -12.66 -6.18 -6.62
N ASP A 57 -11.42 -6.27 -6.12
CA ASP A 57 -10.28 -6.71 -6.92
C ASP A 57 -9.18 -7.39 -6.12
N ASP A 58 -8.44 -8.31 -6.74
CA ASP A 58 -7.36 -9.08 -6.11
C ASP A 58 -6.33 -9.57 -7.13
N SER A 59 -5.15 -8.95 -7.12
CA SER A 59 -4.05 -9.34 -8.00
C SER A 59 -3.54 -10.77 -7.77
N ARG A 60 -3.64 -11.31 -6.56
CA ARG A 60 -3.19 -12.68 -6.27
C ARG A 60 -4.13 -13.73 -6.85
N ALA A 61 -5.42 -13.40 -6.97
CA ALA A 61 -6.37 -14.28 -7.64
C ALA A 61 -6.09 -14.45 -9.14
N ARG A 62 -5.32 -13.54 -9.73
CA ARG A 62 -4.86 -13.60 -11.14
C ARG A 62 -3.44 -14.14 -11.31
N ASP A 63 -2.74 -14.43 -10.21
CA ASP A 63 -1.33 -14.82 -10.21
C ASP A 63 -0.41 -13.85 -10.97
N GLN A 64 -0.76 -12.56 -10.98
CA GLN A 64 0.00 -11.54 -11.70
C GLN A 64 0.06 -10.24 -10.88
N PRO A 65 1.27 -9.69 -10.62
CA PRO A 65 1.41 -8.43 -9.93
C PRO A 65 0.94 -7.28 -10.82
N PHE A 66 0.40 -6.25 -10.20
CA PHE A 66 0.19 -4.98 -10.87
C PHE A 66 1.52 -4.25 -11.04
N CYS A 67 1.73 -3.68 -12.22
CA CYS A 67 2.96 -2.98 -12.57
C CYS A 67 2.62 -1.54 -12.99
N CYS A 68 3.28 -0.55 -12.39
CA CYS A 68 3.14 0.84 -12.81
C CYS A 68 4.43 1.65 -12.56
N SER A 69 4.55 2.80 -13.22
CA SER A 69 5.59 3.79 -12.93
C SER A 69 5.07 4.82 -11.92
N LEU A 70 5.78 4.98 -10.81
CA LEU A 70 5.36 5.86 -9.72
C LEU A 70 5.38 7.35 -10.09
N GLY A 71 4.41 8.09 -9.55
CA GLY A 71 4.38 9.55 -9.58
C GLY A 71 4.00 10.16 -10.94
N ARG A 72 3.36 9.39 -11.82
CA ARG A 72 2.79 9.86 -13.09
C ARG A 72 1.28 10.16 -13.03
N GLY A 73 0.64 9.99 -11.88
CA GLY A 73 -0.81 10.16 -11.73
C GLY A 73 -1.65 9.08 -12.41
N HIS A 74 -1.02 8.00 -12.86
CA HIS A 74 -1.71 6.85 -13.47
C HIS A 74 -1.67 5.67 -12.51
N VAL A 75 -2.85 5.25 -12.08
CA VAL A 75 -3.14 3.96 -11.46
C VAL A 75 -4.37 3.46 -12.21
N ASN A 76 -4.23 2.35 -12.95
CA ASN A 76 -5.30 1.78 -13.77
C ASN A 76 -5.95 0.60 -13.05
#